data_AF-A0A7J3WPH2-F1
#
_entry.id   AF-A0A7J3WPH2-F1
#
_cell.length_a   1.000
_cell.length_b   1.000
_cell.length_c   1.000
_cell.angle_alpha   90.00
_cell.angle_beta   90.00
_cell.angle_gamma   90.00
#
_symmetry.space_group_name_H-M   'P 1'
#
loop_
_entity.id
_entity.type
_entity.pdbx_description
1 polymer ?
#
loop_
_entity_poly.entity_id
_entity_poly.type
_entity_poly.pdbx_seq_one_letter_code
_entity_poly.pdbx_strand_id
1 'polypeptide(L)'
;MSAIIQKISIRSIDAKRFVMGPEAMRNTKITTSSSITSLHTDASMLFVGFVYSVDYYPNVASIKIEGEIRYANPPLEGIDVANKKLPSALSREIHTAILRFCMPELVLLSKQLELIPPIPMPNMESKKEGYPKVNDNKYDYR
;
A
#
# COMPACT_ATOMS: atom_id res chain seq x y z
N MET A 1 2.95 26.20 -12.39
CA MET A 1 3.86 25.51 -11.45
C MET A 1 3.21 24.19 -11.07
N SER A 2 3.95 23.08 -11.01
CA SER A 2 3.40 21.77 -10.65
C SER A 2 3.19 21.68 -9.14
N ALA A 3 2.12 21.02 -8.68
CA ALA A 3 1.96 20.69 -7.27
C ALA A 3 3.07 19.74 -6.81
N ILE A 4 3.53 19.92 -5.58
CA ILE A 4 4.59 19.12 -4.97
C ILE A 4 4.11 18.68 -3.58
N ILE A 5 4.10 17.37 -3.33
CA ILE A 5 3.93 16.81 -1.99
C ILE A 5 5.15 17.24 -1.16
N GLN A 6 4.93 18.07 -0.14
CA GLN A 6 6.01 18.47 0.77
C GLN A 6 6.22 17.47 1.90
N LYS A 7 5.11 16.96 2.46
CA LYS A 7 5.16 16.08 3.62
C LYS A 7 3.94 15.17 3.69
N ILE A 8 4.17 13.95 4.17
CA ILE A 8 3.13 13.02 4.61
C ILE A 8 3.44 12.67 6.07
N SER A 9 2.43 12.70 6.92
CA SER A 9 2.56 12.36 8.35
C SER A 9 1.45 11.45 8.82
N ILE A 10 1.81 10.47 9.65
CA ILE A 10 0.87 9.60 10.36
C ILE A 10 0.40 10.34 11.61
N ARG A 11 -0.92 10.31 11.83
CA ARG A 11 -1.58 10.82 13.03
C ARG A 11 -1.93 9.70 14.00
N SER A 12 -2.39 8.55 13.50
CA SER A 12 -2.73 7.40 14.32
C SER A 12 -2.61 6.09 13.54
N ILE A 13 -2.37 5.02 14.28
CA ILE A 13 -2.35 3.64 13.79
C ILE A 13 -3.20 2.81 14.77
N ASP A 14 -4.19 2.10 14.26
CA ASP A 14 -4.98 1.10 14.98
C ASP A 14 -4.83 -0.23 14.25
N ALA A 15 -4.30 -1.25 14.93
CA ALA A 15 -3.99 -2.54 14.33
C ALA A 15 -4.47 -3.65 15.27
N LYS A 16 -5.41 -4.46 14.80
CA LYS A 16 -6.10 -5.49 15.59
C LYS A 16 -6.08 -6.81 14.85
N ARG A 17 -5.65 -7.86 15.54
CA ARG A 17 -5.84 -9.25 15.11
C ARG A 17 -6.89 -9.89 16.00
N PHE A 18 -7.89 -10.49 15.38
CA PHE A 18 -9.05 -11.05 16.09
C PHE A 18 -8.94 -12.57 16.30
N VAL A 19 -8.22 -13.27 15.41
CA VAL A 19 -8.10 -14.73 15.46
C VAL A 19 -6.63 -15.14 15.57
N MET A 20 -6.35 -16.04 16.52
CA MET A 20 -5.03 -16.63 16.76
C MET A 20 -4.94 -18.03 16.15
N GLY A 21 -3.75 -18.39 15.66
CA GLY A 21 -3.45 -19.71 15.11
C GLY A 21 -3.39 -19.77 13.57
N PRO A 22 -2.79 -20.85 13.02
CA PRO A 22 -2.51 -20.98 11.59
C PRO A 22 -3.76 -21.15 10.72
N GLU A 23 -4.88 -21.56 11.32
CA GLU A 23 -6.17 -21.71 10.62
C GLU A 23 -6.76 -20.38 10.15
N ALA A 24 -6.52 -19.31 10.90
CA ALA A 24 -6.96 -17.97 10.55
C ALA A 24 -6.34 -17.45 9.24
N MET A 25 -5.21 -18.03 8.83
CA MET A 25 -4.46 -17.64 7.63
C MET A 25 -4.86 -18.43 6.39
N ARG A 26 -5.61 -19.53 6.55
CA ARG A 26 -6.09 -20.35 5.43
C ARG A 26 -7.28 -19.64 4.79
N ASN A 27 -7.18 -19.34 3.50
CA ASN A 27 -8.21 -18.66 2.68
C ASN A 27 -8.49 -17.19 3.08
N THR A 28 -7.52 -16.49 3.66
CA THR A 28 -7.69 -15.08 3.99
C THR A 28 -7.67 -14.21 2.74
N LYS A 29 -8.75 -13.46 2.49
CA LYS A 29 -8.77 -12.41 1.47
C LYS A 29 -8.33 -11.10 2.09
N ILE A 30 -7.38 -10.42 1.47
CA ILE A 30 -6.92 -9.11 1.91
C ILE A 30 -7.57 -8.04 1.04
N THR A 31 -8.14 -7.01 1.65
CA THR A 31 -8.65 -5.83 0.94
C THR A 31 -8.04 -4.57 1.50
N THR A 32 -7.61 -3.69 0.61
CA THR A 32 -7.03 -2.39 0.97
C THR A 32 -7.89 -1.27 0.42
N SER A 33 -8.15 -0.23 1.20
CA SER A 33 -8.86 0.97 0.76
C SER A 33 -8.20 2.22 1.30
N SER A 34 -8.28 3.32 0.56
CA SER A 34 -7.88 4.65 1.04
C SER A 34 -8.99 5.64 0.76
N SER A 35 -9.22 6.54 1.72
CA SER A 35 -10.27 7.54 1.65
C SER A 35 -9.78 8.87 2.19
N ILE A 36 -10.22 9.96 1.56
CA ILE A 36 -9.94 11.32 2.01
C ILE A 36 -10.97 11.70 3.07
N THR A 37 -10.49 12.05 4.27
CA THR A 37 -11.35 12.37 5.41
C THR A 37 -11.55 13.85 5.60
N SER A 38 -10.56 14.67 5.26
CA SER A 38 -10.65 16.13 5.34
C SER A 38 -9.86 16.77 4.21
N LEU A 39 -10.32 17.96 3.82
CA LEU A 39 -9.63 18.82 2.88
C LEU A 39 -9.66 20.22 3.48
N HIS A 40 -8.53 20.91 3.49
CA HIS A 40 -8.49 22.33 3.83
C HIS A 40 -7.30 23.00 3.14
N THR A 41 -7.42 24.30 2.90
CA THR A 41 -6.39 25.13 2.29
C THR A 41 -5.97 26.21 3.28
N ASP A 42 -4.67 26.44 3.40
CA ASP A 42 -4.12 27.56 4.16
C ASP A 42 -2.98 28.19 3.37
N ALA A 43 -3.05 29.50 3.14
CA ALA A 43 -2.18 30.24 2.24
C ALA A 43 -2.02 29.55 0.86
N SER A 44 -0.80 29.11 0.52
CA SER A 44 -0.47 28.39 -0.73
C SER A 44 -0.39 26.87 -0.57
N MET A 45 -0.95 26.36 0.53
CA MET A 45 -0.88 24.95 0.92
C MET A 45 -2.26 24.28 0.87
N LEU A 46 -2.27 23.01 0.48
CA LEU A 46 -3.43 22.12 0.60
C LEU A 46 -3.10 21.00 1.57
N PHE A 47 -4.01 20.78 2.50
CA PHE A 47 -3.92 19.76 3.52
C PHE A 47 -5.01 18.71 3.27
N VAL A 48 -4.59 17.46 3.14
CA VAL A 48 -5.46 16.33 2.82
C VAL A 48 -5.37 15.32 3.94
N GLY A 49 -6.38 15.27 4.79
CA GLY A 49 -6.51 14.20 5.78
C GLY A 49 -6.95 12.92 5.10
N PHE A 50 -6.37 11.79 5.51
CA PHE A 50 -6.69 10.50 4.93
C PHE A 50 -6.82 9.39 5.98
N VAL A 51 -7.51 8.34 5.57
CA VAL A 51 -7.54 7.04 6.23
C VAL A 51 -7.15 5.98 5.20
N TYR A 52 -6.23 5.10 5.58
CA TYR A 52 -5.85 3.91 4.85
C TYR A 52 -6.23 2.69 5.69
N SER A 53 -7.06 1.82 5.14
CA SER A 53 -7.61 0.65 5.83
C SER A 53 -7.25 -0.64 5.10
N VAL A 54 -6.94 -1.66 5.88
CA VAL A 54 -6.60 -3.00 5.40
C VAL A 54 -7.35 -4.00 6.25
N ASP A 55 -8.17 -4.80 5.59
CA ASP A 55 -9.01 -5.78 6.25
C ASP A 55 -8.67 -7.18 5.74
N TYR A 56 -8.55 -8.12 6.69
CA TYR A 56 -8.27 -9.53 6.45
C TYR A 56 -9.55 -10.31 6.67
N TYR A 57 -10.15 -10.81 5.59
CA TYR A 57 -11.44 -11.50 5.61
C TYR A 57 -11.29 -13.02 5.61
N PRO A 58 -12.20 -13.74 6.30
CA PRO A 58 -13.29 -13.21 7.13
C PRO A 58 -12.81 -12.89 8.57
N ASN A 59 -12.90 -11.62 8.98
CA ASN A 59 -12.69 -11.15 10.36
C ASN A 59 -11.41 -11.65 11.05
N VAL A 60 -10.29 -11.72 10.32
CA VAL A 60 -9.00 -12.19 10.85
C VAL A 60 -8.26 -11.05 11.55
N ALA A 61 -8.21 -9.89 10.91
CA ALA A 61 -7.53 -8.70 11.39
C ALA A 61 -7.98 -7.45 10.64
N SER A 62 -7.76 -6.29 11.25
CA SER A 62 -7.89 -4.98 10.59
C SER A 62 -6.74 -4.07 10.99
N ILE A 63 -6.26 -3.27 10.03
CA ILE A 63 -5.24 -2.25 10.22
C ILE A 63 -5.77 -0.95 9.63
N LYS A 64 -5.75 0.11 10.42
CA LYS A 64 -6.19 1.45 10.05
C LYS A 64 -5.09 2.45 10.36
N ILE A 65 -4.65 3.17 9.34
CA ILE A 65 -3.65 4.24 9.44
C ILE A 65 -4.35 5.54 9.06
N GLU A 66 -4.29 6.54 9.94
CA GLU A 66 -4.81 7.87 9.65
C GLU A 66 -3.67 8.87 9.60
N GLY A 67 -3.76 9.84 8.69
CA GLY A 67 -2.71 10.80 8.50
C GLY A 67 -3.14 12.04 7.73
N GLU A 68 -2.14 12.85 7.37
CA GLU A 68 -2.30 14.08 6.60
C GLU A 68 -1.19 14.20 5.57
N ILE A 69 -1.55 14.67 4.37
CA ILE A 69 -0.63 15.09 3.32
C ILE A 69 -0.66 16.61 3.21
N ARG A 70 0.52 17.20 3.06
CA ARG A 70 0.71 18.63 2.80
C ARG A 70 1.26 18.83 1.39
N TYR A 71 0.50 19.54 0.57
CA TYR A 71 0.85 19.95 -0.79
C TYR A 71 1.19 21.43 -0.82
N ALA A 72 2.30 21.76 -1.48
CA ALA A 72 2.58 23.14 -1.86
C ALA A 72 2.14 23.40 -3.28
N ASN A 73 1.62 24.61 -3.50
CA ASN A 73 1.18 25.10 -4.80
C ASN A 73 0.20 24.13 -5.50
N PRO A 74 -0.89 23.71 -4.83
CA PRO A 74 -1.89 22.83 -5.44
C PRO A 74 -2.50 23.48 -6.69
N PRO A 75 -2.88 22.72 -7.73
CA PRO A 75 -3.74 23.26 -8.77
C PRO A 75 -5.10 23.59 -8.13
N LEU A 76 -5.36 24.88 -7.89
CA LEU A 76 -6.59 25.31 -7.21
C LEU A 76 -7.84 25.06 -8.07
N GLU A 77 -7.68 24.94 -9.38
CA GLU A 77 -8.77 24.69 -10.31
C GLU A 77 -9.41 23.31 -10.06
N GLY A 78 -10.73 23.31 -9.85
CA GLY A 78 -11.52 22.10 -9.64
C GLY A 78 -11.40 21.48 -8.25
N ILE A 79 -10.72 22.13 -7.29
CA ILE A 79 -10.74 21.74 -5.88
C ILE A 79 -11.98 22.34 -5.20
N ASP A 80 -12.80 21.49 -4.61
CA ASP A 80 -13.94 21.90 -3.77
C ASP A 80 -13.74 21.33 -2.36
N VAL A 81 -13.27 22.21 -1.48
CA VAL A 81 -12.94 21.89 -0.09
C VAL A 81 -14.17 21.46 0.70
N ALA A 82 -15.31 22.12 0.48
CA ALA A 82 -16.54 21.85 1.21
C ALA A 82 -17.09 20.45 0.90
N ASN A 83 -17.01 20.04 -0.36
CA ASN A 83 -17.47 18.72 -0.80
C ASN A 83 -16.36 17.67 -0.89
N LYS A 84 -15.13 17.98 -0.46
CA LYS A 84 -13.94 17.11 -0.54
C LYS A 84 -13.69 16.59 -1.96
N LYS A 85 -14.01 17.39 -2.99
CA LYS A 85 -13.78 17.01 -4.39
C LYS A 85 -12.43 17.54 -4.84
N LEU A 86 -11.74 16.68 -5.57
CA LEU A 86 -10.45 16.95 -6.16
C LEU A 86 -10.52 16.62 -7.65
N PRO A 87 -9.74 17.32 -8.49
CA PRO A 87 -9.52 16.90 -9.87
C PRO A 87 -9.05 15.44 -9.91
N SER A 88 -9.49 14.68 -10.91
CA SER A 88 -9.20 13.25 -11.02
C SER A 88 -7.70 12.93 -11.00
N ALA A 89 -6.88 13.75 -11.66
CA ALA A 89 -5.43 13.62 -11.67
C ALA A 89 -4.83 13.78 -10.27
N LEU A 90 -5.23 14.83 -9.53
CA LEU A 90 -4.75 15.10 -8.18
C LEU A 90 -5.23 14.03 -7.19
N SER A 91 -6.49 13.58 -7.31
CA SER A 91 -7.02 12.47 -6.51
C SER A 91 -6.20 11.19 -6.71
N ARG A 92 -5.90 10.83 -7.96
CA ARG A 92 -5.07 9.66 -8.28
C ARG A 92 -3.66 9.78 -7.70
N GLU A 93 -3.06 10.96 -7.78
CA GLU A 93 -1.76 11.24 -7.20
C GLU A 93 -1.77 11.07 -5.67
N ILE A 94 -2.76 11.65 -4.98
CA ILE A 94 -2.96 11.54 -3.54
C ILE A 94 -3.09 10.07 -3.13
N HIS A 95 -3.99 9.31 -3.76
CA HIS A 95 -4.18 7.89 -3.44
C HIS A 95 -2.90 7.08 -3.67
N THR A 96 -2.15 7.37 -4.74
CA THR A 96 -0.87 6.72 -5.03
C THR A 96 0.18 7.06 -3.96
N ALA A 97 0.23 8.30 -3.50
CA ALA A 97 1.13 8.75 -2.45
C ALA A 97 0.81 8.11 -1.10
N ILE A 98 -0.47 8.05 -0.72
CA ILE A 98 -0.94 7.36 0.49
C ILE A 98 -0.49 5.90 0.47
N LEU A 99 -0.74 5.19 -0.65
CA LEU A 99 -0.34 3.79 -0.81
C LEU A 99 1.17 3.63 -0.65
N ARG A 100 1.97 4.38 -1.42
CA ARG A 100 3.44 4.28 -1.38
C ARG A 100 4.01 4.55 0.02
N PHE A 101 3.42 5.49 0.73
CA PHE A 101 3.86 5.87 2.07
C PHE A 101 3.43 4.87 3.14
N CYS A 102 2.20 4.37 3.09
CA CYS A 102 1.66 3.48 4.11
C CYS A 102 2.05 2.01 3.91
N MET A 103 2.39 1.60 2.68
CA MET A 103 2.73 0.20 2.38
C MET A 103 3.88 -0.36 3.22
N PRO A 104 5.03 0.33 3.38
CA PRO A 104 6.12 -0.16 4.23
C PRO A 104 5.70 -0.34 5.70
N GLU A 105 4.94 0.62 6.23
CA GLU A 105 4.43 0.57 7.61
C GLU A 105 3.49 -0.62 7.79
N LEU A 106 2.59 -0.83 6.82
CA LEU A 106 1.67 -1.95 6.81
C LEU A 106 2.39 -3.30 6.80
N VAL A 107 3.48 -3.44 6.04
CA VAL A 107 4.31 -4.66 6.04
C VAL A 107 4.88 -4.94 7.43
N LEU A 108 5.37 -3.90 8.11
CA LEU A 108 5.91 -4.03 9.45
C LEU A 108 4.83 -4.44 10.46
N LEU A 109 3.67 -3.78 10.41
CA LEU A 109 2.51 -4.09 11.27
C LEU A 109 1.99 -5.50 11.03
N SER A 110 1.86 -5.92 9.77
CA SER A 110 1.48 -7.29 9.42
C SER A 110 2.45 -8.30 10.01
N LYS A 111 3.76 -8.05 9.94
CA LYS A 111 4.76 -8.92 10.55
C LYS A 111 4.60 -8.99 12.07
N GLN A 112 4.39 -7.87 12.74
CA GLN A 112 4.21 -7.81 14.20
C GLN A 112 2.95 -8.53 14.67
N LEU A 113 1.89 -8.50 13.86
CA LEU A 113 0.65 -9.21 14.11
C LEU A 113 0.67 -10.67 13.61
N GLU A 114 1.80 -11.13 13.05
CA GLU A 114 1.95 -12.44 12.40
C GLU A 114 0.88 -12.70 11.31
N LEU A 115 0.57 -11.66 10.53
CA LEU A 115 -0.31 -11.69 9.38
C LEU A 115 0.50 -11.86 8.09
N ILE A 116 -0.15 -12.38 7.03
CA ILE A 116 0.45 -12.35 5.68
C ILE A 116 0.60 -10.88 5.26
N PRO A 117 1.81 -10.40 4.93
CA PRO A 117 1.99 -9.03 4.53
C PRO A 117 1.35 -8.81 3.14
N PRO A 118 0.70 -7.66 2.91
CA PRO A 118 0.01 -7.35 1.66
C PRO A 118 0.99 -6.88 0.58
N ILE A 119 2.04 -7.64 0.33
CA ILE A 119 3.03 -7.37 -0.71
C ILE A 119 2.76 -8.31 -1.88
N PRO A 120 2.73 -7.81 -3.13
CA PRO A 120 2.77 -8.70 -4.28
C PRO A 120 4.06 -9.54 -4.21
N MET A 121 3.93 -10.86 -4.34
CA MET A 121 5.11 -11.72 -4.41
C MET A 121 5.96 -11.31 -5.61
N PRO A 122 7.29 -11.21 -5.46
CA PRO A 122 8.16 -10.96 -6.61
C PRO A 122 8.00 -12.12 -7.59
N ASN A 123 7.63 -11.80 -8.83
CA ASN A 123 7.63 -12.78 -9.91
C ASN A 123 9.08 -13.14 -10.22
N MET A 124 9.54 -14.27 -9.67
CA MET A 124 10.73 -14.91 -10.20
C MET A 124 10.31 -15.57 -11.52
N GLU A 125 10.44 -14.85 -12.63
CA GLU A 125 10.52 -15.52 -13.92
C GLU A 125 11.77 -16.40 -13.87
N SER A 126 11.59 -17.67 -13.54
CA SER A 126 12.63 -18.68 -13.72
C SER A 126 12.89 -18.74 -15.22
N LYS A 127 13.87 -17.97 -15.69
CA LYS A 127 14.48 -18.19 -16.99
C LYS A 127 14.95 -19.64 -16.93
N LYS A 128 14.30 -20.53 -17.68
CA LYS A 128 14.75 -21.91 -17.84
C LYS A 128 16.11 -21.85 -18.52
N GLU A 129 17.16 -21.70 -17.74
CA GLU A 129 18.52 -21.85 -18.21
C GLU A 129 18.67 -23.34 -18.50
N GLY A 130 18.64 -23.67 -19.80
CA GLY A 130 18.82 -25.04 -20.24
C GLY A 130 20.22 -25.49 -19.86
N TYR A 131 20.33 -26.34 -18.84
CA TYR A 131 21.56 -27.06 -18.58
C TYR A 131 21.94 -27.84 -19.85
N PRO A 132 23.16 -27.68 -20.39
CA PRO A 132 23.58 -28.44 -21.55
C PRO A 132 23.48 -29.94 -21.21
N LYS A 133 22.79 -30.70 -22.06
CA LYS A 133 22.75 -32.16 -21.92
C LYS A 133 24.18 -32.69 -22.00
N VAL A 134 24.64 -33.32 -20.93
CA VAL A 134 25.89 -34.07 -20.92
C VAL A 134 25.71 -35.24 -21.89
N ASN A 135 26.57 -35.32 -22.91
CA ASN A 135 26.60 -36.45 -23.83
C ASN A 135 27.20 -37.65 -23.09
N ASP A 136 26.35 -38.60 -22.68
CA ASP A 136 26.73 -39.86 -22.01
C ASP A 136 27.35 -40.88 -23.00
N ASN A 137 28.34 -40.46 -23.79
CA ASN A 137 29.12 -41.36 -24.63
C ASN A 137 30.60 -41.12 -24.39
N LYS A 138 31.13 -41.64 -23.28
CA LYS A 138 32.56 -41.93 -23.10
C LYS A 138 32.83 -42.71 -21.82
N TYR A 139 32.43 -43.98 -21.77
CA TYR A 139 33.17 -45.01 -21.03
C TYR A 139 33.08 -46.32 -21.81
N ASP A 140 33.92 -46.39 -22.83
CA ASP A 140 34.34 -47.62 -23.48
C ASP A 140 35.32 -48.33 -22.52
N TYR A 141 34.86 -49.39 -21.85
CA TYR A 141 35.73 -50.32 -21.16
C TYR A 141 35.77 -51.62 -21.96
N ARG A 142 36.91 -51.80 -22.61
CA ARG A 142 37.39 -53.02 -23.25
C ARG A 142 37.28 -54.25 -22.35
#